data_AF-A0A959YZ54-F1
#
_entry.id   AF-A0A959YZ54-F1
#
_cell.length_a   1.000
_cell.length_b   1.000
_cell.length_c   1.000
_cell.angle_alpha   90.00
_cell.angle_beta   90.00
_cell.angle_gamma   90.00
#
_symmetry.space_group_name_H-M   'P 1'
#
loop_
_entity.id
_entity.type
_entity.pdbx_description
1 polymer ?
#
loop_
_entity_poly.entity_id
_entity_poly.type
_entity_poly.pdbx_seq_one_letter_code
_entity_poly.pdbx_strand_id
1 'polypeptide(L)'
;MAARGEGTKRQRVLHKLRNKYRLQLLDEGSFEPRFSMRLSRMNVILLALLAFTLHGLLILALIVFTPMKEFIPGYSDQRVKLNAYRATQKADSL
;
A
#
# COMPACT_ATOMS: atom_id res chain seq x y z
N MET A 1 -49.04 -0.07 13.43
CA MET A 1 -47.96 -1.07 13.50
C MET A 1 -47.21 -1.06 12.16
N ALA A 2 -46.09 -0.34 12.08
CA ALA A 2 -45.37 -0.15 10.81
C ALA A 2 -44.56 -1.41 10.47
N ALA A 3 -44.84 -1.99 9.31
CA ALA A 3 -44.12 -3.11 8.72
C ALA A 3 -42.65 -2.71 8.49
N ARG A 4 -41.75 -3.32 9.26
CA ARG A 4 -40.30 -3.13 9.14
C ARG A 4 -39.85 -3.90 7.90
N GLY A 5 -39.78 -3.21 6.77
CA GLY A 5 -39.36 -3.76 5.49
C GLY A 5 -38.06 -4.56 5.61
N GLU A 6 -38.09 -5.81 5.16
CA GLU A 6 -36.94 -6.69 5.11
C GLU A 6 -35.94 -6.17 4.07
N GLY A 7 -35.01 -5.32 4.50
CA GLY A 7 -33.91 -4.86 3.66
C GLY A 7 -33.17 -6.06 3.06
N THR A 8 -32.99 -6.02 1.74
CA THR A 8 -32.29 -7.05 0.95
C THR A 8 -30.93 -7.39 1.58
N LYS A 9 -30.44 -8.63 1.44
CA LYS A 9 -29.20 -9.09 2.11
C LYS A 9 -28.02 -8.10 1.96
N ARG A 10 -27.90 -7.41 0.82
CA ARG A 10 -26.90 -6.36 0.57
C ARG A 10 -27.02 -5.16 1.52
N GLN A 11 -28.24 -4.70 1.84
CA GLN A 11 -28.44 -3.57 2.74
C GLN A 11 -28.03 -3.90 4.19
N ARG A 12 -28.27 -5.14 4.65
CA ARG A 12 -27.80 -5.61 5.96
C ARG A 12 -26.27 -5.62 6.05
N VAL A 13 -25.59 -6.05 5.00
CA VAL A 13 -24.11 -6.07 4.96
C VAL A 13 -23.54 -4.65 4.95
N LEU A 14 -24.09 -3.76 4.11
CA LEU A 14 -23.70 -2.34 4.08
C LEU A 14 -23.88 -1.66 5.45
N HIS A 15 -24.99 -1.96 6.14
CA HIS A 15 -25.24 -1.41 7.46
C HIS A 15 -24.21 -1.89 8.49
N LYS A 16 -23.85 -3.19 8.44
CA LYS A 16 -22.83 -3.79 9.32
C LYS A 16 -21.42 -3.22 9.09
N LEU A 17 -21.10 -2.79 7.87
CA LEU A 17 -19.83 -2.13 7.52
C LEU A 17 -19.75 -0.68 8.00
N ARG A 18 -20.90 -0.01 8.12
CA ARG A 18 -21.01 1.40 8.55
C ARG A 18 -21.09 1.58 10.07
N ASN A 19 -21.20 0.50 10.83
CA ASN A 19 -21.17 0.54 12.29
C ASN A 19 -19.83 1.13 12.78
N LYS A 20 -19.93 2.15 13.63
CA LYS A 20 -18.79 2.82 14.27
C LYS A 20 -18.43 2.04 15.53
N TYR A 21 -17.18 1.59 15.62
CA TYR A 21 -16.63 0.97 16.82
C TYR A 21 -15.80 2.02 17.56
N ARG A 22 -15.90 2.05 18.89
CA ARG A 22 -15.07 2.92 19.73
C ARG A 22 -14.03 2.04 20.40
N LEU A 23 -12.76 2.19 20.00
CA LEU A 23 -11.63 1.61 20.70
C LEU A 23 -11.25 2.56 21.83
N GLN A 24 -11.13 2.05 23.06
CA GLN A 24 -10.71 2.82 24.22
C GLN A 24 -9.63 2.02 24.94
N LEU A 25 -8.48 2.64 25.23
CA LEU A 25 -7.51 2.11 26.18
C LEU A 25 -7.76 2.82 27.51
N LEU A 26 -8.10 2.05 28.53
CA LEU A 26 -8.32 2.53 29.89
C LEU A 26 -7.13 2.12 30.76
N ASP A 27 -6.78 2.99 31.69
CA ASP A 27 -5.84 2.70 32.76
C ASP A 27 -6.46 1.70 33.73
N GLU A 28 -5.75 0.63 34.09
CA GLU A 28 -6.30 -0.45 34.92
C GLU A 28 -6.50 -0.02 36.38
N GLY A 29 -5.74 0.97 36.86
CA GLY A 29 -5.79 1.45 38.23
C GLY A 29 -6.83 2.54 38.46
N SER A 30 -6.96 3.50 37.54
CA SER A 30 -7.91 4.62 37.68
C SER A 30 -9.16 4.49 36.81
N PHE A 31 -9.23 3.48 35.92
CA PHE A 31 -10.28 3.33 34.89
C PHE A 31 -10.47 4.57 34.01
N GLU A 32 -9.47 5.46 33.94
CA GLU A 32 -9.53 6.64 33.09
C GLU A 32 -9.12 6.28 31.65
N PRO A 33 -9.90 6.70 30.62
CA PRO A 33 -9.56 6.46 29.23
C PRO A 33 -8.39 7.36 28.81
N ARG A 34 -7.20 6.78 28.69
CA ARG A 34 -5.98 7.45 28.21
C ARG A 34 -6.02 7.71 26.71
N PHE A 35 -6.70 6.85 25.95
CA PHE A 35 -6.80 6.96 24.50
C PHE A 35 -8.18 6.49 24.03
N SER A 36 -8.85 7.28 23.20
CA SER A 36 -10.14 6.91 22.60
C SER A 36 -10.16 7.23 21.12
N MET A 37 -10.37 6.21 20.28
CA MET A 37 -10.41 6.34 18.83
C MET A 37 -11.67 5.70 18.27
N ARG A 38 -12.40 6.42 17.42
CA ARG A 38 -13.60 5.90 16.75
C ARG A 38 -13.22 5.43 15.35
N LEU A 39 -13.21 4.12 15.13
CA LEU A 39 -12.96 3.53 13.82
C LEU A 39 -14.22 2.87 13.28
N SER A 40 -14.59 3.18 12.04
CA SER A 40 -15.53 2.34 11.28
C SER A 40 -14.75 1.24 10.58
N ARG A 41 -15.38 0.08 10.37
CA ARG A 41 -14.76 -1.03 9.60
C ARG A 41 -14.36 -0.58 8.20
N MET A 42 -15.16 0.31 7.60
CA MET A 42 -14.88 0.93 6.31
C MET A 42 -13.57 1.72 6.32
N ASN A 43 -13.35 2.59 7.32
CA ASN A 43 -12.14 3.41 7.39
C ASN A 43 -10.89 2.56 7.63
N VAL A 44 -11.00 1.50 8.43
CA VAL A 44 -9.89 0.55 8.64
C VAL A 44 -9.48 -0.11 7.34
N ILE A 45 -10.45 -0.58 6.55
CA ILE A 45 -10.17 -1.20 5.23
C ILE A 45 -9.51 -0.19 4.30
N LEU A 46 -10.02 1.04 4.23
CA LEU A 46 -9.44 2.10 3.40
C LEU A 46 -8.00 2.44 3.82
N LEU A 47 -7.74 2.57 5.11
CA LEU A 47 -6.39 2.83 5.64
C LEU A 47 -5.44 1.66 5.34
N ALA A 48 -5.90 0.41 5.49
CA ALA A 48 -5.10 -0.77 5.17
C ALA A 48 -4.75 -0.83 3.68
N LEU A 49 -5.72 -0.55 2.80
CA LEU A 49 -5.49 -0.49 1.35
C LEU A 49 -4.52 0.63 0.97
N LEU A 50 -4.67 1.81 1.58
CA LEU A 50 -3.75 2.94 1.37
C LEU A 50 -2.34 2.58 1.83
N ALA A 51 -2.20 2.00 3.03
CA ALA A 51 -0.92 1.58 3.57
C ALA A 51 -0.24 0.52 2.68
N PHE A 52 -1.00 -0.48 2.22
CA PHE A 52 -0.51 -1.50 1.30
C PHE A 52 -0.04 -0.90 -0.03
N THR A 53 -0.83 0.01 -0.60
CA THR A 53 -0.48 0.71 -1.84
C THR A 53 0.78 1.54 -1.68
N LEU A 54 0.88 2.34 -0.61
CA LEU A 54 2.07 3.14 -0.30
C LEU A 54 3.30 2.26 -0.07
N HIS A 55 3.13 1.11 0.60
CA HIS A 55 4.21 0.16 0.82
C HIS A 55 4.73 -0.43 -0.50
N GLY A 56 3.84 -0.84 -1.41
CA GLY A 56 4.21 -1.31 -2.74
C GLY A 56 4.93 -0.23 -3.57
N LEU A 57 4.45 1.02 -3.53
CA LEU A 57 5.12 2.15 -4.19
C LEU A 57 6.50 2.41 -3.61
N LEU A 58 6.66 2.31 -2.29
CA LEU A 58 7.94 2.49 -1.62
C LEU A 58 8.95 1.40 -2.04
N ILE A 59 8.52 0.14 -2.12
CA ILE A 59 9.35 -0.96 -2.63
C ILE A 59 9.75 -0.71 -4.09
N LEU A 60 8.79 -0.32 -4.94
CA LEU A 60 9.07 -0.02 -6.35
C LEU A 60 10.07 1.13 -6.49
N ALA A 61 9.87 2.21 -5.73
CA ALA A 61 10.79 3.34 -5.70
C ALA A 61 12.18 2.89 -5.28
N LEU A 62 12.31 2.10 -4.21
CA LEU A 62 13.59 1.53 -3.79
C LEU A 62 14.24 0.76 -4.93
N ILE A 63 13.55 -0.17 -5.59
CA ILE A 63 14.10 -0.97 -6.70
C ILE A 63 14.57 -0.10 -7.88
N VAL A 64 13.84 0.97 -8.20
CA VAL A 64 14.20 1.85 -9.34
C VAL A 64 15.37 2.76 -9.01
N PHE A 65 15.40 3.32 -7.79
CA PHE A 65 16.41 4.26 -7.32
C PHE A 65 17.69 3.60 -6.80
N THR A 66 17.64 2.35 -6.32
CA THR A 66 18.85 1.57 -6.05
C THR A 66 19.26 0.74 -7.27
N PRO A 67 20.56 0.42 -7.43
CA PRO A 67 21.05 -0.39 -8.54
C PRO A 67 20.65 -1.88 -8.43
N MET A 68 19.61 -2.24 -7.65
CA MET A 68 19.15 -3.63 -7.55
C MET A 68 18.80 -4.26 -8.92
N LYS A 69 18.35 -3.45 -9.89
CA LYS A 69 18.10 -3.88 -11.27
C LYS A 69 19.35 -4.30 -12.06
N GLU A 70 20.54 -3.83 -11.67
CA GLU A 70 21.81 -4.16 -12.33
C GLU A 70 22.32 -5.55 -11.92
N PHE A 71 21.76 -6.14 -10.86
CA PHE A 71 22.07 -7.50 -10.43
C PHE A 71 21.33 -8.59 -11.22
N ILE A 72 20.43 -8.22 -12.14
CA ILE A 72 19.78 -9.15 -13.06
C ILE A 72 20.71 -9.33 -14.28
N PRO A 73 21.37 -10.48 -14.46
CA PRO A 73 22.20 -10.73 -15.64
C PRO A 73 21.33 -10.60 -16.89
N GLY A 74 21.68 -9.69 -17.80
CA GLY A 74 20.91 -9.34 -19.00
C GLY A 74 20.30 -7.93 -18.99
N TYR A 75 20.21 -7.27 -17.83
CA TYR A 75 19.94 -5.82 -17.76
C TYR A 75 21.24 -5.06 -18.07
N SER A 76 21.47 -4.77 -19.35
CA SER A 76 22.66 -4.02 -19.78
C SER A 76 22.70 -2.65 -19.11
N ASP A 77 23.73 -2.37 -18.32
CA ASP A 77 24.07 -1.01 -17.91
C ASP A 77 24.17 -0.14 -19.18
N GLN A 78 23.51 1.01 -19.17
CA GLN A 78 23.53 1.96 -20.29
C GLN A 78 24.96 2.33 -20.67
N ARG A 79 25.89 2.29 -19.71
CA ARG A 79 27.33 2.48 -19.93
C ARG A 79 27.96 1.37 -20.76
N VAL A 80 27.57 0.10 -20.56
CA VAL A 80 28.09 -1.04 -21.33
C VAL A 80 27.62 -0.97 -22.78
N LYS A 81 26.34 -0.64 -23.01
CA LYS A 81 25.82 -0.39 -24.37
C LYS A 81 26.57 0.75 -25.07
N LEU A 82 26.81 1.85 -24.35
CA LEU A 82 27.52 3.00 -24.91
C LEU A 82 28.99 2.69 -25.21
N ASN A 83 29.64 1.92 -24.35
CA ASN A 83 31.03 1.50 -24.55
C ASN A 83 31.17 0.53 -25.71
N ALA A 84 30.25 -0.43 -25.87
CA ALA A 84 30.23 -1.34 -27.02
C ALA A 84 30.00 -0.58 -28.33
N TYR A 85 29.10 0.40 -28.35
CA TYR A 85 28.87 1.27 -29.51
C TYR A 85 30.13 2.07 -29.89
N ARG A 86 30.81 2.67 -28.90
CA ARG A 86 32.06 3.39 -29.13
C ARG A 86 33.21 2.48 -29.57
N ALA A 87 33.29 1.27 -29.02
CA ALA A 87 34.30 0.29 -29.40
C ALA A 87 34.09 -0.16 -30.85
N THR A 88 32.84 -0.38 -31.26
CA THR A 88 32.49 -0.72 -32.65
C THR A 88 32.87 0.41 -33.60
N GLN A 89 32.53 1.67 -33.28
CA GLN A 89 32.93 2.80 -34.12
C GLN A 89 34.45 2.98 -34.23
N LYS A 90 35.20 2.73 -33.16
CA LYS A 90 36.67 2.78 -33.21
C LYS A 90 37.26 1.64 -34.04
N ALA A 91 36.69 0.44 -33.94
CA ALA A 91 37.14 -0.70 -34.72
C ALA A 91 36.87 -0.52 -36.22
N ASP A 92 35.75 0.12 -36.59
CA ASP A 92 35.39 0.43 -37.98
C ASP A 92 36.23 1.59 -38.57
N SER A 93 36.85 2.40 -37.71
CA SER A 93 37.71 3.52 -38.11
C SER A 93 39.19 3.16 -38.34
N LEU A 94 39.58 1.89 -38.14
CA LEU A 94 40.95 1.36 -38.28
C LEU A 94 41.04 0.47 -39.53
#